data_AF-A0A7K9M9W8-F1
#
_entry.id   AF-A0A7K9M9W8-F1
#
_cell.length_a   1.000
_cell.length_b   1.000
_cell.length_c   1.000
_cell.angle_alpha   90.00
_cell.angle_beta   90.00
_cell.angle_gamma   90.00
#
_symmetry.space_group_name_H-M   'P 1'
#
loop_
_entity.id
_entity.type
_entity.pdbx_description
1 polymer ?
#
loop_
_entity_poly.entity_id
_entity_poly.type
_entity_poly.pdbx_seq_one_letter_code
_entity_poly.pdbx_strand_id
1 'polypeptide(L)'
;SVKTVLMQLFEESGNTDVEGIDTTNACYGGTAALFNAVNWIESSSWDGRYALVVAGDIAVYATGNARPTGGAGAVAMLVGPNAPLIFERGLRGTHMQHAYDFYKPDMVSEYPVVDGKLSIQCYLSALDRCYTVYRNKIHAQWQKEGTDRRFTLNDFGFMIFHSPYCKLVQKSVARLLLNDFLSDQNPETANSVFSGLEAFRDVKLEDTYFDRDVEKAFMKASAELFNQKTKASLLVSNQNGNMYTPSVYGCLASLLAQYSPEQLAGQRISVFSYGSGFAATLYSIRVTQDATPGSALDKITASLSDLKTRLDSRKCIAPDVFAENMKIRQETHHLANYIPQCSVEDLFEGTWYLVRVDEKHRRTYARRPLMGDGPLEAGVEVVHPGVVHEHIPSPAKKVPRIPATTESEGVTVAISNGEH
;
A
#
# COMPACT_ATOMS: atom_id res chain seq x y z
N SER A 1 -11.65 -9.09 10.27
CA SER A 1 -10.41 -8.51 9.72
C SER A 1 -9.76 -9.54 8.81
N VAL A 2 -8.88 -9.12 7.91
CA VAL A 2 -8.01 -10.01 7.12
C VAL A 2 -7.09 -10.79 8.06
N LYS A 3 -6.60 -10.17 9.15
CA LYS A 3 -5.78 -10.85 10.18
C LYS A 3 -6.40 -12.17 10.66
N THR A 4 -7.70 -12.22 10.95
CA THR A 4 -8.34 -13.46 11.44
C THR A 4 -8.41 -14.54 10.38
N VAL A 5 -8.47 -14.18 9.09
CA VAL A 5 -8.38 -15.16 7.99
C VAL A 5 -6.96 -15.73 7.90
N LEU A 6 -5.93 -14.89 8.08
CA LEU A 6 -4.53 -15.34 8.08
C LEU A 6 -4.19 -16.27 9.24
N MET A 7 -4.95 -16.25 10.34
CA MET A 7 -4.74 -17.19 11.45
C MET A 7 -4.93 -18.66 11.05
N GLN A 8 -5.65 -18.95 9.96
CA GLN A 8 -5.74 -20.31 9.40
C GLN A 8 -4.36 -20.90 9.10
N LEU A 9 -3.38 -20.06 8.74
CA LEU A 9 -2.00 -20.49 8.50
C LEU A 9 -1.22 -20.84 9.77
N PHE A 10 -1.73 -20.47 10.95
CA PHE A 10 -1.11 -20.72 12.24
C PHE A 10 -1.83 -21.81 13.04
N GLU A 11 -3.05 -22.20 12.65
CA GLU A 11 -3.89 -23.17 13.36
C GLU A 11 -3.18 -24.51 13.60
N GLU A 12 -2.56 -25.08 12.57
CA GLU A 12 -1.85 -26.37 12.68
C GLU A 12 -0.69 -26.34 13.68
N SER A 13 0.00 -25.20 13.79
CA SER A 13 1.09 -25.02 14.75
C SER A 13 0.60 -24.84 16.19
N GLY A 14 -0.70 -24.61 16.41
CA GLY A 14 -1.28 -24.24 17.70
C GLY A 14 -0.97 -22.80 18.15
N ASN A 15 -0.24 -22.01 17.37
CA ASN A 15 0.16 -20.65 17.73
C ASN A 15 -0.99 -19.65 17.53
N THR A 16 -1.81 -19.48 18.56
CA THR A 16 -2.99 -18.59 18.54
C THR A 16 -2.80 -17.29 19.32
N ASP A 17 -1.79 -17.22 20.20
CA ASP A 17 -1.40 -16.02 20.93
C ASP A 17 -0.55 -15.11 20.03
N VAL A 18 -1.21 -14.40 19.11
CA VAL A 18 -0.58 -13.52 18.11
C VAL A 18 -1.34 -12.19 18.07
N GLU A 19 -0.72 -11.12 18.58
CA GLU A 19 -1.29 -9.76 18.63
C GLU A 19 -1.43 -9.14 17.23
N GLY A 20 -2.23 -8.08 17.14
CA GLY A 20 -2.45 -7.30 15.92
C GLY A 20 -3.77 -7.63 15.21
N ILE A 21 -4.28 -6.64 14.47
CA ILE A 21 -5.49 -6.69 13.65
C ILE A 21 -5.29 -5.82 12.41
N ASP A 22 -6.34 -5.56 11.63
CA ASP A 22 -6.26 -4.65 10.49
C ASP A 22 -6.20 -3.18 10.95
N THR A 23 -5.51 -2.34 10.19
CA THR A 23 -5.47 -0.88 10.39
C THR A 23 -5.65 -0.20 9.03
N THR A 24 -6.52 0.81 8.96
CA THR A 24 -6.96 1.37 7.67
C THR A 24 -6.97 2.88 7.70
N ASN A 25 -6.24 3.49 6.75
CA ASN A 25 -6.48 4.83 6.23
C ASN A 25 -5.93 4.88 4.79
N ALA A 26 -6.78 4.59 3.81
CA ALA A 26 -6.38 4.53 2.39
C ALA A 26 -5.05 3.77 2.19
N CYS A 27 -4.15 4.28 1.35
CA CYS A 27 -2.83 3.69 1.07
C CYS A 27 -1.84 3.74 2.25
N TYR A 28 -2.19 4.32 3.40
CA TYR A 28 -1.29 4.48 4.55
C TYR A 28 -1.32 3.28 5.52
N GLY A 29 -2.33 2.40 5.45
CA GLY A 29 -2.56 1.30 6.40
C GLY A 29 -1.33 0.39 6.61
N GLY A 30 -0.60 0.05 5.54
CA GLY A 30 0.63 -0.75 5.64
C GLY A 30 1.72 -0.08 6.49
N THR A 31 1.86 1.24 6.39
CA THR A 31 2.81 2.01 7.21
C THR A 31 2.37 2.15 8.66
N ALA A 32 1.07 2.29 8.91
CA ALA A 32 0.54 2.24 10.26
C ALA A 32 0.83 0.88 10.92
N ALA A 33 0.57 -0.23 10.22
CA ALA A 33 0.86 -1.59 10.71
C ALA A 33 2.36 -1.79 10.97
N LEU A 34 3.22 -1.29 10.08
CA LEU A 34 4.66 -1.37 10.24
C LEU A 34 5.18 -0.57 11.45
N PHE A 35 4.65 0.63 11.68
CA PHE A 35 4.99 1.38 12.89
C PHE A 35 4.49 0.71 14.16
N ASN A 36 3.28 0.15 14.15
CA ASN A 36 2.76 -0.61 15.28
C ASN A 36 3.67 -1.80 15.61
N ALA A 37 4.11 -2.55 14.59
CA ALA A 37 5.04 -3.68 14.76
C ALA A 37 6.39 -3.26 15.36
N VAL A 38 7.01 -2.20 14.83
CA VAL A 38 8.28 -1.67 15.40
C VAL A 38 8.08 -1.21 16.84
N ASN A 39 7.00 -0.49 17.13
CA ASN A 39 6.70 -0.02 18.49
C ASN A 39 6.45 -1.20 19.44
N TRP A 40 5.78 -2.26 18.99
CA TRP A 40 5.55 -3.47 19.78
C TRP A 40 6.86 -4.18 20.13
N ILE A 41 7.78 -4.33 19.17
CA ILE A 41 9.12 -4.91 19.41
C ILE A 41 9.92 -4.07 20.41
N GLU A 42 9.80 -2.74 20.38
CA GLU A 42 10.47 -1.84 21.31
C GLU A 42 9.74 -1.69 22.68
N SER A 43 8.61 -2.37 22.87
CA SER A 43 7.78 -2.23 24.07
C SER A 43 8.12 -3.27 25.15
N SER A 44 7.60 -3.03 26.37
CA SER A 44 7.66 -4.01 27.45
C SER A 44 6.81 -5.27 27.19
N SER A 45 5.91 -5.24 26.20
CA SER A 45 5.06 -6.37 25.82
C SER A 45 5.71 -7.28 24.78
N TRP A 46 6.92 -6.93 24.30
CA TRP A 46 7.64 -7.80 23.38
C TRP A 46 8.05 -9.09 24.07
N ASP A 47 7.73 -10.22 23.43
CA ASP A 47 7.95 -11.56 23.96
C ASP A 47 9.12 -12.31 23.29
N GLY A 48 9.94 -11.60 22.50
CA GLY A 48 11.06 -12.17 21.77
C GLY A 48 10.74 -12.70 20.37
N ARG A 49 9.45 -12.79 19.99
CA ARG A 49 9.04 -13.26 18.65
C ARG A 49 9.13 -12.15 17.61
N TYR A 50 9.08 -12.54 16.33
CA TYR A 50 8.99 -11.58 15.22
C TYR A 50 7.60 -10.96 15.13
N ALA A 51 7.53 -9.74 14.59
CA ALA A 51 6.29 -9.21 14.05
C ALA A 51 6.21 -9.47 12.55
N LEU A 52 5.02 -9.80 12.03
CA LEU A 52 4.76 -9.97 10.61
C LEU A 52 3.74 -8.93 10.15
N VAL A 53 4.14 -8.05 9.24
CA VAL A 53 3.30 -6.99 8.69
C VAL A 53 2.89 -7.38 7.28
N VAL A 54 1.59 -7.31 6.97
CA VAL A 54 1.06 -7.56 5.63
C VAL A 54 0.31 -6.32 5.15
N ALA A 55 0.69 -5.82 3.98
CA ALA A 55 -0.02 -4.77 3.26
C ALA A 55 -0.49 -5.34 1.92
N GLY A 56 -1.77 -5.20 1.58
CA GLY A 56 -2.31 -5.76 0.35
C GLY A 56 -3.61 -5.11 -0.06
N ASP A 57 -3.80 -4.90 -1.36
CA ASP A 57 -4.96 -4.23 -1.91
C ASP A 57 -5.23 -4.62 -3.36
N ILE A 58 -6.47 -4.36 -3.79
CA ILE A 58 -6.90 -4.39 -5.19
C ILE A 58 -7.41 -2.98 -5.52
N ALA A 59 -6.62 -2.22 -6.27
CA ALA A 59 -6.92 -0.85 -6.65
C ALA A 59 -7.67 -0.80 -8.00
N VAL A 60 -8.99 -0.65 -7.93
CA VAL A 60 -9.87 -0.59 -9.10
C VAL A 60 -10.67 0.71 -9.14
N TYR A 61 -10.94 1.19 -10.35
CA TYR A 61 -11.65 2.45 -10.60
C TYR A 61 -12.74 2.25 -11.65
N ALA A 62 -13.77 3.11 -11.59
CA ALA A 62 -14.77 3.22 -12.64
C ALA A 62 -14.11 3.54 -14.01
N THR A 63 -14.85 3.34 -15.10
CA THR A 63 -14.38 3.72 -16.44
C THR A 63 -14.07 5.22 -16.48
N GLY A 64 -12.91 5.58 -17.02
CA GLY A 64 -12.43 6.96 -17.08
C GLY A 64 -10.93 7.07 -16.83
N ASN A 65 -10.45 8.30 -16.65
CA ASN A 65 -9.02 8.62 -16.62
C ASN A 65 -8.26 8.00 -15.42
N ALA A 66 -8.96 7.59 -14.36
CA ALA A 66 -8.35 6.94 -13.21
C ALA A 66 -8.10 5.43 -13.42
N ARG A 67 -8.84 4.77 -14.33
CA ARG A 67 -8.73 3.31 -14.55
C ARG A 67 -7.31 2.83 -14.90
N PRO A 68 -6.54 3.52 -15.75
CA PRO A 68 -5.16 3.13 -16.05
C PRO A 68 -4.19 3.25 -14.85
N THR A 69 -4.61 3.85 -13.73
CA THR A 69 -3.81 3.98 -12.51
C THR A 69 -4.10 2.88 -11.48
N GLY A 70 -4.94 1.89 -11.82
CA GLY A 70 -5.19 0.73 -10.98
C GLY A 70 -3.99 -0.21 -10.84
N GLY A 71 -4.19 -1.28 -10.11
CA GLY A 71 -3.17 -2.30 -9.85
C GLY A 71 -3.60 -3.22 -8.70
N ALA A 72 -2.82 -4.26 -8.42
CA ALA A 72 -3.08 -5.15 -7.31
C ALA A 72 -1.79 -5.79 -6.82
N GLY A 73 -1.70 -6.06 -5.53
CA GLY A 73 -0.56 -6.75 -4.97
C GLY A 73 -0.63 -6.85 -3.45
N ALA A 74 0.32 -7.58 -2.88
CA ALA A 74 0.55 -7.64 -1.45
C ALA A 74 2.04 -7.76 -1.16
N VAL A 75 2.48 -7.19 -0.03
CA VAL A 75 3.84 -7.30 0.50
C VAL A 75 3.75 -7.72 1.95
N ALA A 76 4.50 -8.78 2.30
CA ALA A 76 4.71 -9.22 3.68
C ALA A 76 6.13 -8.82 4.13
N MET A 77 6.25 -8.28 5.34
CA MET A 77 7.51 -7.83 5.93
C MET A 77 7.68 -8.49 7.30
N LEU A 78 8.75 -9.25 7.47
CA LEU A 78 9.14 -9.77 8.76
C LEU A 78 9.98 -8.72 9.50
N VAL A 79 9.60 -8.37 10.72
CA VAL A 79 10.21 -7.31 11.52
C VAL A 79 10.78 -7.91 12.79
N GLY A 80 12.02 -7.56 13.11
CA GLY A 80 12.75 -8.07 14.26
C GLY A 80 13.98 -7.24 14.60
N PRO A 81 14.66 -7.53 15.72
CA PRO A 81 15.92 -6.91 16.07
C PRO A 81 17.03 -7.28 15.08
N ASN A 82 18.10 -6.48 15.04
CA ASN A 82 19.29 -6.73 14.21
C ASN A 82 19.00 -6.85 12.70
N ALA A 83 18.00 -6.12 12.22
CA ALA A 83 17.60 -6.13 10.82
C ALA A 83 18.66 -5.50 9.89
N PRO A 84 18.74 -5.92 8.60
CA PRO A 84 19.60 -5.27 7.62
C PRO A 84 19.06 -3.90 7.17
N LEU A 85 17.77 -3.66 7.37
CA LEU A 85 17.06 -2.42 7.06
C LEU A 85 16.49 -1.86 8.37
N ILE A 86 17.21 -0.90 8.95
CA ILE A 86 17.00 -0.44 10.33
C ILE A 86 16.22 0.86 10.32
N PHE A 87 15.13 0.95 11.07
CA PHE A 87 14.43 2.23 11.26
C PHE A 87 15.32 3.24 11.98
N GLU A 88 15.48 4.43 11.41
CA GLU A 88 16.18 5.51 12.14
C GLU A 88 15.24 6.05 13.23
N ARG A 89 15.59 5.76 14.49
CA ARG A 89 14.77 6.05 15.66
C ARG A 89 14.49 7.54 15.82
N GLY A 90 13.24 7.87 16.12
CA GLY A 90 12.79 9.25 16.30
C GLY A 90 12.56 10.04 15.00
N LEU A 91 12.94 9.53 13.83
CA LEU A 91 12.86 10.25 12.55
C LEU A 91 11.59 9.94 11.74
N ARG A 92 10.41 10.16 12.36
CA ARG A 92 9.10 10.07 11.68
C ARG A 92 8.48 11.46 11.52
N GLY A 93 8.47 12.00 10.30
CA GLY A 93 7.82 13.27 9.95
C GLY A 93 6.38 13.03 9.50
N THR A 94 5.42 13.10 10.42
CA THR A 94 4.00 12.78 10.16
C THR A 94 3.15 14.03 9.95
N HIS A 95 2.20 13.97 9.02
CA HIS A 95 1.13 14.94 8.83
C HIS A 95 -0.20 14.23 8.62
N MET A 96 -1.24 14.66 9.30
CA MET A 96 -2.60 14.16 9.14
C MET A 96 -3.54 15.35 9.11
N GLN A 97 -4.54 15.31 8.23
CA GLN A 97 -5.47 16.40 8.05
C GLN A 97 -6.76 15.85 7.45
N HIS A 98 -7.91 16.37 7.87
CA HIS A 98 -9.17 16.03 7.22
C HIS A 98 -9.23 16.58 5.78
N ALA A 99 -9.51 15.70 4.81
CA ALA A 99 -9.65 16.02 3.40
C ALA A 99 -10.59 15.02 2.69
N TYR A 100 -11.24 15.47 1.61
CA TYR A 100 -12.09 14.66 0.74
C TYR A 100 -11.46 14.48 -0.65
N ASP A 101 -10.16 14.24 -0.70
CA ASP A 101 -9.40 14.12 -1.94
C ASP A 101 -9.62 12.79 -2.67
N PHE A 102 -9.74 11.71 -1.90
CA PHE A 102 -10.14 10.38 -2.35
C PHE A 102 -10.74 9.62 -1.16
N TYR A 103 -11.91 9.02 -1.34
CA TYR A 103 -12.61 8.27 -0.30
C TYR A 103 -13.61 7.27 -0.90
N LYS A 104 -14.04 6.28 -0.11
CA LYS A 104 -15.01 5.25 -0.53
C LYS A 104 -16.28 5.34 0.32
N PRO A 105 -17.18 6.29 0.04
CA PRO A 105 -18.40 6.49 0.84
C PRO A 105 -19.51 5.51 0.44
N ASP A 106 -19.51 5.03 -0.80
CA ASP A 106 -20.52 4.13 -1.35
C ASP A 106 -20.16 2.68 -1.01
N MET A 107 -20.87 2.10 -0.04
CA MET A 107 -20.65 0.72 0.41
C MET A 107 -21.15 -0.32 -0.61
N VAL A 108 -21.90 0.08 -1.63
CA VAL A 108 -22.40 -0.79 -2.70
C VAL A 108 -21.41 -0.84 -3.88
N SER A 109 -20.40 0.04 -3.90
CA SER A 109 -19.42 0.10 -4.98
C SER A 109 -18.02 -0.08 -4.44
N GLU A 110 -17.19 -0.84 -5.17
CA GLU A 110 -15.77 -0.91 -4.85
C GLU A 110 -15.02 0.38 -5.25
N TYR A 111 -15.62 1.16 -6.17
CA TYR A 111 -14.98 2.32 -6.77
C TYR A 111 -14.98 3.52 -5.82
N PRO A 112 -13.85 4.25 -5.75
CA PRO A 112 -13.75 5.45 -4.93
C PRO A 112 -14.42 6.66 -5.61
N VAL A 113 -14.82 7.62 -4.77
CA VAL A 113 -15.01 9.01 -5.18
C VAL A 113 -13.64 9.68 -5.14
N VAL A 114 -13.26 10.33 -6.24
CA VAL A 114 -11.92 10.92 -6.41
C VAL A 114 -12.03 12.32 -6.97
N ASP A 115 -11.49 13.29 -6.24
CA ASP A 115 -11.13 14.60 -6.79
C ASP A 115 -9.67 14.54 -7.23
N GLY A 116 -9.45 14.32 -8.53
CA GLY A 116 -8.11 14.14 -9.09
C GLY A 116 -7.19 15.34 -8.91
N LYS A 117 -7.73 16.57 -8.89
CA LYS A 117 -6.92 17.76 -8.66
C LYS A 117 -6.58 17.88 -7.17
N LEU A 118 -7.59 17.76 -6.31
CA LEU A 118 -7.39 17.86 -4.86
C LEU A 118 -6.44 16.78 -4.33
N SER A 119 -6.51 15.55 -4.84
CA SER A 119 -5.60 14.45 -4.43
C SER A 119 -4.13 14.73 -4.73
N ILE A 120 -3.81 15.34 -5.88
CA ILE A 120 -2.44 15.76 -6.17
C ILE A 120 -1.98 16.87 -5.21
N GLN A 121 -2.87 17.85 -4.93
CA GLN A 121 -2.56 18.92 -3.98
C GLN A 121 -2.36 18.40 -2.55
N CYS A 122 -3.25 17.54 -2.06
CA CYS A 122 -3.14 16.91 -0.74
C CYS A 122 -1.87 16.07 -0.64
N TYR A 123 -1.53 15.28 -1.66
CA TYR A 123 -0.29 14.51 -1.70
C TYR A 123 0.96 15.41 -1.58
N LEU A 124 1.07 16.47 -2.40
CA LEU A 124 2.24 17.34 -2.41
C LEU A 124 2.33 18.21 -1.13
N SER A 125 1.20 18.72 -0.63
CA SER A 125 1.17 19.47 0.63
C SER A 125 1.52 18.60 1.84
N ALA A 126 1.11 17.34 1.84
CA ALA A 126 1.52 16.36 2.84
C ALA A 126 3.03 16.10 2.77
N LEU A 127 3.58 15.98 1.56
CA LEU A 127 5.01 15.80 1.34
C LEU A 127 5.82 16.98 1.90
N ASP A 128 5.42 18.22 1.61
CA ASP A 128 6.07 19.44 2.14
C ASP A 128 6.11 19.43 3.68
N ARG A 129 4.97 19.11 4.30
CA ARG A 129 4.84 19.11 5.77
C ARG A 129 5.64 17.97 6.39
N CYS A 130 5.50 16.75 5.89
CA CYS A 130 6.25 15.59 6.36
C CYS A 130 7.76 15.79 6.25
N TYR A 131 8.23 16.33 5.12
CA TYR A 131 9.64 16.62 4.92
C TYR A 131 10.16 17.69 5.87
N THR A 132 9.41 18.77 6.09
CA THR A 132 9.74 19.80 7.08
C THR A 132 9.85 19.24 8.49
N VAL A 133 8.88 18.44 8.93
CA VAL A 133 8.93 17.80 10.27
C VAL A 133 10.12 16.85 10.38
N TYR A 134 10.38 16.05 9.34
CA TYR A 134 11.53 15.14 9.31
C TYR A 134 12.87 15.91 9.43
N ARG A 135 13.05 16.98 8.63
CA ARG A 135 14.25 17.84 8.66
C ARG A 135 14.47 18.45 10.04
N ASN A 136 13.41 18.93 10.70
CA ASN A 136 13.51 19.48 12.05
C ASN A 136 13.95 18.42 13.07
N LYS A 137 13.41 17.20 12.96
CA LYS A 137 13.76 16.10 13.87
C LYS A 137 15.21 15.65 13.73
N ILE A 138 15.69 15.47 12.50
CA ILE A 138 17.08 15.05 12.29
C ILE A 138 18.07 16.17 12.61
N HIS A 139 17.73 17.43 12.32
CA HIS A 139 18.56 18.56 12.73
C HIS A 139 18.69 18.63 14.26
N ALA A 140 17.60 18.44 15.01
CA ALA A 140 17.65 18.40 16.47
C ALA A 140 18.50 17.22 17.00
N GLN A 141 18.57 16.09 16.29
CA GLN A 141 19.47 14.99 16.65
C GLN A 141 20.94 15.36 16.38
N TRP A 142 21.24 15.89 15.20
CA TRP A 142 22.60 16.33 14.83
C TRP A 142 23.14 17.44 15.74
N GLN A 143 22.29 18.39 16.15
CA GLN A 143 22.68 19.43 17.11
C GLN A 143 23.11 18.83 18.45
N LYS A 144 22.41 17.80 18.95
CA LYS A 144 22.82 17.09 20.18
C LYS A 144 24.15 16.35 20.02
N GLU A 145 24.47 15.94 18.81
CA GLU A 145 25.75 15.31 18.44
C GLU A 145 26.84 16.34 18.08
N GLY A 146 26.59 17.64 18.26
CA GLY A 146 27.55 18.71 17.99
C GLY A 146 27.73 19.05 16.50
N THR A 147 26.82 18.58 15.64
CA THR A 147 26.84 18.87 14.20
C THR A 147 25.75 19.88 13.85
N ASP A 148 26.16 21.09 13.42
CA ASP A 148 25.24 22.11 12.91
C ASP A 148 25.28 22.14 11.39
N ARG A 149 24.54 21.22 10.77
CA ARG A 149 24.38 21.19 9.31
C ARG A 149 22.93 21.06 8.92
N ARG A 150 22.61 21.55 7.72
CA ARG A 150 21.29 21.39 7.12
C ARG A 150 21.13 20.00 6.50
N PHE A 151 19.94 19.46 6.67
CA PHE A 151 19.47 18.30 5.92
C PHE A 151 18.91 18.71 4.54
N THR A 152 19.33 18.00 3.50
CA THR A 152 18.94 18.16 2.09
C THR A 152 18.69 16.80 1.43
N LEU A 153 18.29 16.77 0.17
CA LEU A 153 18.17 15.54 -0.62
C LEU A 153 19.49 14.77 -0.77
N ASN A 154 20.65 15.43 -0.62
CA ASN A 154 21.96 14.76 -0.71
C ASN A 154 22.24 13.84 0.49
N ASP A 155 21.54 14.06 1.61
CA ASP A 155 21.65 13.25 2.82
C ASP A 155 20.91 11.91 2.74
N PHE A 156 20.13 11.71 1.68
CA PHE A 156 19.52 10.43 1.33
C PHE A 156 20.36 9.73 0.27
N GLY A 157 20.68 8.45 0.49
CA GLY A 157 21.20 7.57 -0.55
C GLY A 157 20.13 7.28 -1.60
N PHE A 158 18.93 6.95 -1.12
CA PHE A 158 17.76 6.65 -1.96
C PHE A 158 16.50 7.31 -1.41
N MET A 159 15.53 7.54 -2.29
CA MET A 159 14.22 8.07 -1.92
C MET A 159 13.12 7.27 -2.60
N ILE A 160 12.25 6.66 -1.79
CA ILE A 160 11.10 5.90 -2.25
C ILE A 160 9.80 6.56 -1.75
N PHE A 161 8.75 6.39 -2.54
CA PHE A 161 7.48 7.08 -2.35
C PHE A 161 6.33 6.09 -2.52
N HIS A 162 5.20 6.34 -1.88
CA HIS A 162 3.93 5.82 -2.37
C HIS A 162 3.79 6.23 -3.84
N SER A 163 3.55 5.27 -4.73
CA SER A 163 3.54 5.50 -6.18
C SER A 163 2.15 5.21 -6.75
N PRO A 164 1.24 6.20 -6.78
CA PRO A 164 -0.01 6.09 -7.54
C PRO A 164 0.26 5.91 -9.04
N TYR A 165 1.27 6.63 -9.54
CA TYR A 165 1.81 6.49 -10.89
C TYR A 165 3.18 7.18 -10.94
N CYS A 166 4.08 6.68 -11.80
CA CYS A 166 5.49 7.09 -11.81
C CYS A 166 5.71 8.60 -12.01
N LYS A 167 4.84 9.28 -12.77
CA LYS A 167 4.98 10.72 -13.03
C LYS A 167 4.82 11.55 -11.75
N LEU A 168 3.92 11.18 -10.84
CA LEU A 168 3.77 11.89 -9.57
C LEU A 168 5.00 11.74 -8.70
N VAL A 169 5.64 10.56 -8.70
CA VAL A 169 6.90 10.34 -7.97
C VAL A 169 8.03 11.22 -8.53
N GLN A 170 8.14 11.35 -9.85
CA GLN A 170 9.10 12.26 -10.46
C GLN A 170 8.87 13.72 -10.02
N LYS A 171 7.60 14.17 -9.99
CA LYS A 171 7.23 15.50 -9.48
C LYS A 171 7.52 15.64 -7.98
N SER A 172 7.41 14.56 -7.21
CA SER A 172 7.68 14.55 -5.76
C SER A 172 9.15 14.83 -5.46
N VAL A 173 10.08 14.23 -6.22
CA VAL A 173 11.52 14.54 -6.07
C VAL A 173 11.81 16.01 -6.42
N ALA A 174 11.22 16.51 -7.50
CA ALA A 174 11.32 17.93 -7.87
C ALA A 174 10.76 18.85 -6.76
N ARG A 175 9.66 18.44 -6.13
CA ARG A 175 9.03 19.18 -5.03
C ARG A 175 9.91 19.23 -3.78
N LEU A 176 10.60 18.15 -3.45
CA LEU A 176 11.57 18.15 -2.35
C LEU A 176 12.78 19.05 -2.67
N LEU A 177 13.23 19.09 -3.92
CA LEU A 177 14.30 20.01 -4.32
C LEU A 177 13.87 21.47 -4.19
N LEU A 178 12.61 21.80 -4.50
CA LEU A 178 12.04 23.12 -4.22
C LEU A 178 12.03 23.43 -2.72
N ASN A 179 11.69 22.45 -1.86
CA ASN A 179 11.76 22.62 -0.40
C ASN A 179 13.18 22.90 0.09
N ASP A 180 14.19 22.28 -0.51
CA ASP A 180 15.60 22.55 -0.20
C ASP A 180 15.99 23.96 -0.65
N PHE A 181 15.69 24.30 -1.91
CA PHE A 181 15.96 25.62 -2.49
C PHE A 181 15.37 26.76 -1.67
N LEU A 182 14.08 26.70 -1.34
CA LEU A 182 13.39 27.75 -0.59
C LEU A 182 13.85 27.85 0.86
N SER A 183 14.30 26.72 1.43
CA SER A 183 14.84 26.72 2.77
C SER A 183 16.21 27.38 2.83
N ASP A 184 17.01 27.30 1.77
CA ASP A 184 18.32 27.95 1.68
C ASP A 184 18.19 29.47 1.65
N GLN A 185 18.80 30.14 2.63
CA GLN A 185 18.79 31.60 2.67
C GLN A 185 19.64 32.16 1.53
N ASN A 186 20.76 31.51 1.21
CA ASN A 186 21.71 31.91 0.17
C ASN A 186 22.13 30.69 -0.68
N PRO A 187 21.21 30.10 -1.46
CA PRO A 187 21.54 28.97 -2.32
C PRO A 187 22.58 29.40 -3.35
N GLU A 188 23.67 28.65 -3.48
CA GLU A 188 24.63 28.88 -4.56
C GLU A 188 23.96 28.55 -5.89
N THR A 189 23.63 29.53 -6.72
CA THR A 189 22.96 29.27 -8.02
C THR A 189 23.92 29.27 -9.21
N ALA A 190 25.15 29.76 -9.05
CA ALA A 190 26.08 29.86 -10.17
C ALA A 190 26.61 28.50 -10.65
N ASN A 191 26.84 27.53 -9.75
CA ASN A 191 27.46 26.23 -10.05
C ASN A 191 26.88 25.06 -9.23
N SER A 192 25.57 25.07 -8.95
CA SER A 192 24.91 23.99 -8.20
C SER A 192 23.66 23.47 -8.91
N VAL A 193 23.00 22.51 -8.27
CA VAL A 193 21.68 21.99 -8.67
C VAL A 193 20.61 23.10 -8.78
N PHE A 194 20.83 24.27 -8.17
CA PHE A 194 19.92 25.42 -8.21
C PHE A 194 20.18 26.42 -9.34
N SER A 195 21.07 26.10 -10.28
CA SER A 195 21.37 27.01 -11.39
C SER A 195 20.18 27.26 -12.30
N GLY A 196 19.86 28.54 -12.53
CA GLY A 196 18.72 28.98 -13.34
C GLY A 196 17.37 28.94 -12.60
N LEU A 197 17.37 28.81 -11.27
CA LEU A 197 16.17 28.79 -10.44
C LEU A 197 15.92 30.10 -9.67
N GLU A 198 16.74 31.14 -9.91
CA GLU A 198 16.69 32.43 -9.20
C GLU A 198 15.31 33.09 -9.28
N ALA A 199 14.64 32.95 -10.43
CA ALA A 199 13.31 33.51 -10.67
C ALA A 199 12.22 32.96 -9.73
N PHE A 200 12.49 31.83 -9.05
CA PHE A 200 11.54 31.17 -8.15
C PHE A 200 11.85 31.43 -6.66
N ARG A 201 12.76 32.35 -6.32
CA ARG A 201 13.22 32.54 -4.93
C ARG A 201 12.11 32.92 -3.96
N ASP A 202 11.16 33.72 -4.42
CA ASP A 202 10.09 34.32 -3.61
C ASP A 202 8.75 33.58 -3.70
N VAL A 203 8.70 32.44 -4.41
CA VAL A 203 7.47 31.64 -4.50
C VAL A 203 7.17 30.97 -3.17
N LYS A 204 5.89 30.80 -2.86
CA LYS A 204 5.44 29.99 -1.73
C LYS A 204 5.10 28.59 -2.16
N LEU A 205 5.31 27.62 -1.27
CA LEU A 205 5.00 26.23 -1.55
C LEU A 205 3.50 26.07 -1.84
N GLU A 206 2.64 26.66 -1.03
CA GLU A 206 1.18 26.57 -1.14
C GLU A 206 0.62 27.11 -2.46
N ASP A 207 1.32 28.06 -3.10
CA ASP A 207 0.89 28.70 -4.35
C ASP A 207 1.36 27.94 -5.60
N THR A 208 2.22 26.91 -5.44
CA THR A 208 2.97 26.30 -6.56
C THR A 208 2.60 24.85 -6.87
N TYR A 209 1.55 24.28 -6.25
CA TYR A 209 1.16 22.87 -6.47
C TYR A 209 0.82 22.53 -7.93
N PHE A 210 0.37 23.51 -8.70
CA PHE A 210 0.02 23.36 -10.12
C PHE A 210 0.71 24.41 -11.01
N ASP A 211 1.73 25.11 -10.48
CA ASP A 211 2.53 26.03 -11.26
C ASP A 211 3.42 25.23 -12.22
N ARG A 212 3.17 25.40 -13.52
CA ARG A 212 3.83 24.63 -14.57
C ARG A 212 5.28 25.06 -14.79
N ASP A 213 5.61 26.32 -14.52
CA ASP A 213 6.96 26.85 -14.71
C ASP A 213 7.86 26.37 -13.58
N VAL A 214 7.37 26.42 -12.34
CA VAL A 214 8.03 25.80 -11.17
C VAL A 214 8.17 24.30 -11.38
N GLU A 215 7.10 23.60 -11.75
CA GLU A 215 7.18 22.15 -12.01
C GLU A 215 8.25 21.83 -13.06
N LYS A 216 8.22 22.49 -14.21
CA LYS A 216 9.16 22.22 -15.30
C LYS A 216 10.61 22.52 -14.91
N ALA A 217 10.86 23.64 -14.23
CA ALA A 217 12.19 24.04 -13.80
C ALA A 217 12.78 23.05 -12.80
N PHE A 218 12.03 22.70 -11.76
CA PHE A 218 12.51 21.79 -10.72
C PHE A 218 12.57 20.35 -11.18
N MET A 219 11.70 19.91 -12.09
CA MET A 219 11.82 18.59 -12.72
C MET A 219 13.08 18.47 -13.57
N LYS A 220 13.49 19.55 -14.26
CA LYS A 220 14.75 19.58 -15.01
C LYS A 220 15.94 19.56 -14.05
N ALA A 221 15.92 20.42 -13.02
CA ALA A 221 17.00 20.52 -12.04
C ALA A 221 17.19 19.21 -11.24
N SER A 222 16.10 18.54 -10.89
CA SER A 222 16.14 17.29 -10.10
C SER A 222 16.29 16.03 -10.95
N ALA A 223 16.50 16.12 -12.26
CA ALA A 223 16.48 14.97 -13.16
C ALA A 223 17.53 13.92 -12.80
N GLU A 224 18.76 14.36 -12.49
CA GLU A 224 19.85 13.46 -12.13
C GLU A 224 19.64 12.85 -10.73
N LEU A 225 19.19 13.66 -9.76
CA LEU A 225 18.80 13.15 -8.44
C LEU A 225 17.71 12.09 -8.54
N PHE A 226 16.70 12.30 -9.39
CA PHE A 226 15.64 11.33 -9.63
C PHE A 226 16.20 10.03 -10.24
N ASN A 227 17.06 10.13 -11.26
CA ASN A 227 17.67 8.96 -11.91
C ASN A 227 18.49 8.13 -10.92
N GLN A 228 19.30 8.78 -10.08
CA GLN A 228 20.20 8.11 -9.14
C GLN A 228 19.49 7.57 -7.91
N LYS A 229 18.55 8.32 -7.33
CA LYS A 229 18.02 8.06 -5.99
C LYS A 229 16.63 7.42 -5.98
N THR A 230 15.87 7.48 -7.09
CA THR A 230 14.45 7.12 -7.08
C THR A 230 14.01 6.25 -8.25
N LYS A 231 14.54 6.45 -9.46
CA LYS A 231 14.04 5.79 -10.68
C LYS A 231 13.99 4.27 -10.59
N ALA A 232 15.03 3.65 -10.05
CA ALA A 232 15.08 2.19 -9.87
C ALA A 232 13.94 1.68 -8.96
N SER A 233 13.53 2.44 -7.95
CA SER A 233 12.41 2.07 -7.08
C SER A 233 11.05 1.98 -7.80
N LEU A 234 10.95 2.47 -9.04
CA LEU A 234 9.70 2.48 -9.79
C LEU A 234 9.46 1.25 -10.67
N LEU A 235 10.33 0.23 -10.64
CA LEU A 235 10.17 -0.99 -11.46
C LEU A 235 8.78 -1.62 -11.29
N VAL A 236 8.41 -2.00 -10.07
CA VAL A 236 7.10 -2.63 -9.81
C VAL A 236 5.96 -1.67 -10.11
N SER A 237 6.05 -0.40 -9.72
CA SER A 237 4.97 0.56 -9.98
C SER A 237 4.73 0.77 -11.48
N ASN A 238 5.79 0.84 -12.29
CA ASN A 238 5.69 0.97 -13.74
C ASN A 238 5.11 -0.28 -14.40
N GLN A 239 5.44 -1.46 -13.88
CA GLN A 239 5.06 -2.74 -14.48
C GLN A 239 3.75 -3.32 -13.91
N ASN A 240 3.28 -2.86 -12.75
CA ASN A 240 2.14 -3.44 -12.02
C ASN A 240 1.10 -2.40 -11.54
N GLY A 241 1.36 -1.10 -11.75
CA GLY A 241 0.42 -0.04 -11.39
C GLY A 241 0.39 0.29 -9.89
N ASN A 242 -0.70 0.93 -9.46
CA ASN A 242 -0.88 1.31 -8.05
C ASN A 242 -1.39 0.12 -7.25
N MET A 243 -0.62 -0.30 -6.25
CA MET A 243 -1.05 -1.37 -5.34
C MET A 243 -1.63 -0.83 -4.02
N TYR A 244 -1.94 0.45 -3.89
CA TYR A 244 -2.35 1.10 -2.63
C TYR A 244 -1.37 0.86 -1.47
N THR A 245 -1.76 0.21 -0.37
CA THR A 245 -0.94 0.09 0.86
C THR A 245 0.44 -0.56 0.62
N PRO A 246 0.59 -1.62 -0.20
CA PRO A 246 1.90 -2.15 -0.55
C PRO A 246 2.71 -1.31 -1.54
N SER A 247 2.17 -0.24 -2.14
CA SER A 247 2.84 0.48 -3.24
C SER A 247 4.24 0.99 -2.87
N VAL A 248 4.40 1.65 -1.72
CA VAL A 248 5.71 2.13 -1.26
C VAL A 248 6.68 0.97 -0.94
N TYR A 249 6.16 -0.17 -0.49
CA TYR A 249 6.97 -1.36 -0.20
C TYR A 249 7.33 -2.15 -1.47
N GLY A 250 6.49 -2.08 -2.50
CA GLY A 250 6.86 -2.50 -3.86
C GLY A 250 7.98 -1.64 -4.44
N CYS A 251 8.01 -0.34 -4.09
CA CYS A 251 9.13 0.52 -4.44
C CYS A 251 10.41 0.17 -3.66
N LEU A 252 10.30 -0.19 -2.38
CA LEU A 252 11.43 -0.73 -1.62
C LEU A 252 11.95 -2.04 -2.23
N ALA A 253 11.06 -2.98 -2.55
CA ALA A 253 11.44 -4.24 -3.19
C ALA A 253 12.11 -4.02 -4.55
N SER A 254 11.61 -3.07 -5.34
CA SER A 254 12.22 -2.67 -6.62
C SER A 254 13.64 -2.16 -6.45
N LEU A 255 13.90 -1.34 -5.41
CA LEU A 255 15.23 -0.85 -5.10
C LEU A 255 16.16 -2.01 -4.71
N LEU A 256 15.74 -2.86 -3.77
CA LEU A 256 16.55 -4.00 -3.29
C LEU A 256 16.84 -5.04 -4.39
N ALA A 257 15.96 -5.19 -5.37
CA ALA A 257 16.14 -6.10 -6.50
C ALA A 257 17.20 -5.64 -7.52
N GLN A 258 17.59 -4.35 -7.50
CA GLN A 258 18.41 -3.74 -8.57
C GLN A 258 19.78 -3.22 -8.10
N TYR A 259 20.06 -3.28 -6.81
CA TYR A 259 21.35 -2.85 -6.25
C TYR A 259 21.99 -3.98 -5.46
N SER A 260 23.31 -4.09 -5.54
CA SER A 260 24.07 -5.05 -4.76
C SER A 260 24.12 -4.65 -3.27
N PRO A 261 24.40 -5.58 -2.36
CA PRO A 261 24.62 -5.28 -0.95
C PRO A 261 25.63 -4.14 -0.73
N GLU A 262 26.72 -4.10 -1.48
CA GLU A 262 27.78 -3.09 -1.34
C GLU A 262 27.31 -1.69 -1.75
N GLN A 263 26.44 -1.60 -2.76
CA GLN A 263 25.86 -0.32 -3.18
C GLN A 263 24.85 0.21 -2.17
N LEU A 264 24.17 -0.69 -1.45
CA LEU A 264 23.17 -0.36 -0.43
C LEU A 264 23.79 -0.11 0.94
N ALA A 265 24.94 -0.72 1.25
CA ALA A 265 25.55 -0.69 2.58
C ALA A 265 25.70 0.72 3.14
N GLY A 266 25.22 0.92 4.37
CA GLY A 266 25.29 2.21 5.06
C GLY A 266 24.39 3.32 4.50
N GLN A 267 23.68 3.10 3.40
CA GLN A 267 22.84 4.12 2.77
C GLN A 267 21.64 4.48 3.66
N ARG A 268 21.16 5.73 3.49
CA ARG A 268 19.89 6.18 4.06
C ARG A 268 18.81 6.15 2.99
N ILE A 269 17.75 5.40 3.21
CA ILE A 269 16.59 5.33 2.32
C ILE A 269 15.47 6.15 2.95
N SER A 270 15.04 7.24 2.31
CA SER A 270 13.80 7.92 2.70
C SER A 270 12.58 7.18 2.20
N VAL A 271 11.53 7.16 3.00
CA VAL A 271 10.26 6.50 2.69
C VAL A 271 9.13 7.48 2.95
N PHE A 272 8.51 7.98 1.88
CA PHE A 272 7.29 8.78 1.98
C PHE A 272 6.06 7.92 1.73
N SER A 273 5.27 7.69 2.76
CA SER A 273 3.98 6.99 2.69
C SER A 273 2.84 7.99 2.81
N TYR A 274 1.84 7.87 1.93
CA TYR A 274 0.67 8.74 1.86
C TYR A 274 -0.58 7.89 1.68
N GLY A 275 -1.66 8.26 2.36
CA GLY A 275 -3.01 7.78 2.08
C GLY A 275 -4.02 8.91 2.21
N SER A 276 -4.88 9.08 1.21
CA SER A 276 -5.94 10.09 1.16
C SER A 276 -6.87 10.09 2.36
N GLY A 277 -7.56 11.21 2.59
CA GLY A 277 -8.37 11.46 3.78
C GLY A 277 -7.86 12.52 4.78
N PHE A 278 -6.58 12.85 4.92
CA PHE A 278 -5.36 12.10 4.59
C PHE A 278 -4.47 11.91 5.81
N ALA A 279 -3.63 10.87 5.74
CA ALA A 279 -2.54 10.58 6.65
C ALA A 279 -1.25 10.31 5.86
N ALA A 280 -0.14 10.88 6.30
CA ALA A 280 1.16 10.72 5.64
C ALA A 280 2.31 10.72 6.64
N THR A 281 3.38 10.00 6.31
CA THR A 281 4.65 10.06 7.04
C THR A 281 5.82 9.94 6.09
N LEU A 282 6.80 10.85 6.23
CA LEU A 282 8.16 10.66 5.73
C LEU A 282 9.02 10.11 6.88
N TYR A 283 9.60 8.94 6.69
CA TYR A 283 10.56 8.34 7.63
C TYR A 283 11.79 7.85 6.89
N SER A 284 12.77 7.32 7.60
CA SER A 284 13.99 6.80 6.99
C SER A 284 14.42 5.45 7.56
N ILE A 285 15.11 4.71 6.70
CA ILE A 285 15.73 3.43 6.97
C ILE A 285 17.24 3.60 6.76
N ARG A 286 18.04 3.15 7.73
CA ARG A 286 19.48 2.96 7.60
C ARG A 286 19.76 1.52 7.17
N VAL A 287 20.43 1.34 6.05
CA VAL A 287 20.94 0.01 5.65
C VAL A 287 22.15 -0.33 6.52
N THR A 288 22.25 -1.58 6.95
CA THR A 288 23.44 -2.10 7.66
C THR A 288 24.72 -1.89 6.83
N GLN A 289 25.87 -1.86 7.50
CA GLN A 289 27.17 -1.82 6.84
C GLN A 289 27.64 -3.21 6.38
N ASP A 290 27.08 -4.27 6.97
CA ASP A 290 27.45 -5.64 6.63
C ASP A 290 26.82 -6.07 5.30
N ALA A 291 27.65 -6.05 4.26
CA ALA A 291 27.35 -6.49 2.90
C ALA A 291 28.09 -7.78 2.53
N THR A 292 28.60 -8.53 3.52
CA THR A 292 29.34 -9.76 3.24
C THR A 292 28.43 -10.85 2.66
N PRO A 293 28.97 -11.80 1.86
CA PRO A 293 28.19 -12.95 1.40
C PRO A 293 27.58 -13.73 2.56
N GLY A 294 26.28 -14.01 2.49
CA GLY A 294 25.51 -14.69 3.55
C GLY A 294 25.01 -13.77 4.68
N SER A 295 25.38 -12.48 4.67
CA SER A 295 24.83 -11.47 5.57
C SER A 295 23.31 -11.33 5.43
N ALA A 296 22.68 -10.66 6.39
CA ALA A 296 21.24 -10.39 6.31
C ALA A 296 20.89 -9.49 5.11
N LEU A 297 21.78 -8.57 4.72
CA LEU A 297 21.59 -7.70 3.56
C LEU A 297 21.68 -8.50 2.25
N ASP A 298 22.70 -9.36 2.13
CA ASP A 298 22.85 -10.26 0.98
C ASP A 298 21.62 -11.16 0.79
N LYS A 299 21.12 -11.76 1.88
CA LYS A 299 19.91 -12.61 1.86
C LYS A 299 18.67 -11.87 1.36
N ILE A 300 18.41 -10.65 1.85
CA ILE A 300 17.21 -9.92 1.44
C ILE A 300 17.30 -9.43 -0.01
N THR A 301 18.48 -8.99 -0.47
CA THR A 301 18.68 -8.62 -1.89
C THR A 301 18.57 -9.84 -2.80
N ALA A 302 19.18 -10.97 -2.42
CA ALA A 302 19.10 -12.21 -3.16
C ALA A 302 17.64 -12.70 -3.31
N SER A 303 16.83 -12.57 -2.24
CA SER A 303 15.41 -12.96 -2.24
C SER A 303 14.52 -12.18 -3.23
N LEU A 304 15.02 -11.07 -3.77
CA LEU A 304 14.31 -10.19 -4.69
C LEU A 304 15.00 -10.08 -6.06
N SER A 305 16.12 -10.77 -6.27
CA SER A 305 16.93 -10.67 -7.49
C SER A 305 16.19 -11.13 -8.76
N ASP A 306 15.17 -11.98 -8.61
CA ASP A 306 14.34 -12.49 -9.70
C ASP A 306 13.09 -11.63 -9.96
N LEU A 307 12.91 -10.49 -9.26
CA LEU A 307 11.69 -9.69 -9.30
C LEU A 307 11.31 -9.26 -10.72
N LYS A 308 12.29 -8.87 -11.54
CA LYS A 308 12.04 -8.51 -12.95
C LYS A 308 11.60 -9.73 -13.75
N THR A 309 12.27 -10.86 -13.59
CA THR A 309 11.89 -12.13 -14.25
C THR A 309 10.47 -12.56 -13.90
N ARG A 310 10.06 -12.38 -12.63
CA ARG A 310 8.68 -12.64 -12.16
C ARG A 310 7.65 -11.69 -12.78
N LEU A 311 8.01 -10.43 -13.01
CA LEU A 311 7.14 -9.48 -13.69
C LEU A 311 7.00 -9.83 -15.18
N ASP A 312 8.09 -10.25 -15.81
CA ASP A 312 8.16 -10.59 -17.23
C ASP A 312 7.48 -11.94 -17.55
N SER A 313 7.34 -12.83 -16.55
CA SER A 313 6.63 -14.12 -16.69
C SER A 313 5.10 -14.02 -16.65
N ARG A 314 4.55 -12.83 -16.42
CA ARG A 314 3.10 -12.60 -16.41
C ARG A 314 2.51 -12.71 -17.81
N LYS A 315 1.24 -13.09 -17.87
CA LYS A 315 0.45 -13.17 -19.10
C LYS A 315 -0.12 -11.80 -19.46
N CYS A 316 0.18 -11.31 -20.66
CA CYS A 316 -0.48 -10.12 -21.20
C CYS A 316 -1.92 -10.47 -21.61
N ILE A 317 -2.89 -9.68 -21.15
CA ILE A 317 -4.31 -9.84 -21.46
C ILE A 317 -4.77 -8.65 -22.30
N ALA A 318 -5.55 -8.93 -23.35
CA ALA A 318 -6.06 -7.90 -24.25
C ALA A 318 -7.01 -6.93 -23.50
N PRO A 319 -7.04 -5.62 -23.86
CA PRO A 319 -7.82 -4.63 -23.12
C PRO A 319 -9.32 -4.89 -23.03
N ASP A 320 -9.92 -5.51 -24.05
CA ASP A 320 -11.32 -5.92 -24.09
C ASP A 320 -11.62 -7.05 -23.08
N VAL A 321 -10.76 -8.06 -23.00
CA VAL A 321 -10.85 -9.12 -21.99
C VAL A 321 -10.68 -8.54 -20.58
N PHE A 322 -9.75 -7.60 -20.38
CA PHE A 322 -9.62 -6.88 -19.11
C PHE A 322 -10.88 -6.09 -18.75
N ALA A 323 -11.50 -5.40 -19.72
CA ALA A 323 -12.73 -4.66 -19.48
C ALA A 323 -13.89 -5.58 -19.06
N GLU A 324 -14.02 -6.75 -19.66
CA GLU A 324 -15.02 -7.75 -19.27
C GLU A 324 -14.74 -8.30 -17.85
N ASN A 325 -13.48 -8.58 -17.51
CA ASN A 325 -13.10 -8.98 -16.15
C ASN A 325 -13.47 -7.91 -15.10
N MET A 326 -13.32 -6.62 -15.43
CA MET A 326 -13.75 -5.53 -14.55
C MET A 326 -15.26 -5.47 -14.38
N LYS A 327 -16.02 -5.79 -15.43
CA LYS A 327 -17.48 -5.87 -15.37
C LYS A 327 -17.93 -7.05 -14.51
N ILE A 328 -17.36 -8.24 -14.70
CA ILE A 328 -17.62 -9.41 -13.85
C ILE A 328 -17.33 -9.08 -12.38
N ARG A 329 -16.22 -8.40 -12.08
CA ARG A 329 -15.89 -7.98 -10.71
C ARG A 329 -16.96 -7.06 -10.11
N GLN A 330 -17.46 -6.11 -10.89
CA GLN A 330 -18.52 -5.20 -10.46
C GLN A 330 -19.83 -5.97 -10.18
N GLU A 331 -20.23 -6.86 -11.09
CA GLU A 331 -21.47 -7.64 -10.96
C GLU A 331 -21.43 -8.66 -9.81
N THR A 332 -20.24 -9.17 -9.48
CA THR A 332 -20.04 -10.18 -8.44
C THR A 332 -19.70 -9.61 -7.07
N HIS A 333 -19.58 -8.28 -6.92
CA HIS A 333 -19.07 -7.64 -5.70
C HIS A 333 -19.82 -8.02 -4.42
N HIS A 334 -21.16 -8.12 -4.50
CA HIS A 334 -22.05 -8.46 -3.38
C HIS A 334 -22.66 -9.87 -3.45
N LEU A 335 -22.28 -10.67 -4.46
CA LEU A 335 -22.94 -11.96 -4.64
C LEU A 335 -22.50 -12.96 -3.56
N ALA A 336 -23.50 -13.61 -2.97
CA ALA A 336 -23.35 -14.82 -2.16
C ALA A 336 -23.67 -16.07 -3.00
N ASN A 337 -23.34 -17.25 -2.48
CA ASN A 337 -23.55 -18.53 -3.17
C ASN A 337 -22.91 -18.56 -4.58
N TYR A 338 -21.70 -18.05 -4.70
CA TYR A 338 -20.97 -17.89 -5.95
C TYR A 338 -19.68 -18.73 -5.97
N ILE A 339 -19.39 -19.34 -7.12
CA ILE A 339 -18.13 -20.06 -7.39
C ILE A 339 -17.40 -19.28 -8.48
N PRO A 340 -16.21 -18.72 -8.20
CA PRO A 340 -15.39 -18.05 -9.20
C PRO A 340 -15.10 -18.95 -10.40
N GLN A 341 -15.22 -18.40 -11.61
CA GLN A 341 -15.11 -19.14 -12.86
C GLN A 341 -13.70 -19.10 -13.49
N CYS A 342 -12.73 -18.42 -12.87
CA CYS A 342 -11.40 -18.24 -13.46
C CYS A 342 -10.54 -19.50 -13.35
N SER A 343 -9.70 -19.75 -14.35
CA SER A 343 -8.78 -20.89 -14.34
C SER A 343 -7.76 -20.77 -13.23
N VAL A 344 -7.61 -21.83 -12.43
CA VAL A 344 -6.57 -21.95 -11.40
C VAL A 344 -5.19 -22.15 -12.05
N GLU A 345 -5.13 -22.66 -13.28
CA GLU A 345 -3.89 -22.93 -14.01
C GLU A 345 -3.14 -21.65 -14.42
N ASP A 346 -3.87 -20.53 -14.58
CA ASP A 346 -3.28 -19.22 -14.89
C ASP A 346 -2.63 -18.55 -13.66
N LEU A 347 -2.82 -19.08 -12.44
CA LEU A 347 -2.22 -18.55 -11.22
C LEU A 347 -0.77 -19.01 -11.06
N PHE A 348 0.10 -18.17 -10.48
CA PHE A 348 1.44 -18.60 -10.09
C PHE A 348 1.40 -19.72 -9.04
N GLU A 349 2.45 -20.55 -8.98
CA GLU A 349 2.54 -21.67 -8.05
C GLU A 349 2.44 -21.20 -6.60
N GLY A 350 1.77 -21.99 -5.75
CA GLY A 350 1.59 -21.64 -4.34
C GLY A 350 0.60 -20.49 -4.08
N THR A 351 -0.07 -19.94 -5.11
CA THR A 351 -1.05 -18.87 -4.95
C THR A 351 -2.32 -19.38 -4.26
N TRP A 352 -2.75 -18.70 -3.20
CA TRP A 352 -4.07 -18.91 -2.60
C TRP A 352 -5.16 -18.25 -3.45
N TYR A 353 -6.28 -18.95 -3.64
CA TYR A 353 -7.41 -18.47 -4.43
C TYR A 353 -8.74 -18.76 -3.75
N LEU A 354 -9.76 -17.96 -4.10
CA LEU A 354 -11.13 -18.11 -3.62
C LEU A 354 -11.80 -19.30 -4.33
N VAL A 355 -12.22 -20.30 -3.56
CA VAL A 355 -12.92 -21.49 -4.08
C VAL A 355 -14.41 -21.21 -4.19
N ARG A 356 -15.00 -20.63 -3.14
CA ARG A 356 -16.45 -20.42 -3.04
C ARG A 356 -16.77 -19.34 -2.02
N VAL A 357 -17.83 -18.58 -2.32
CA VAL A 357 -18.59 -17.78 -1.35
C VAL A 357 -19.91 -18.50 -1.15
N ASP A 358 -20.22 -18.93 0.06
CA ASP A 358 -21.49 -19.62 0.31
C ASP A 358 -22.67 -18.66 0.52
N GLU A 359 -23.86 -19.19 0.78
CA GLU A 359 -25.09 -18.42 1.01
C GLU A 359 -25.05 -17.53 2.26
N LYS A 360 -24.08 -17.74 3.16
CA LYS A 360 -23.83 -16.93 4.36
C LYS A 360 -22.60 -16.05 4.23
N HIS A 361 -22.12 -15.83 3.00
CA HIS A 361 -20.93 -15.01 2.69
C HIS A 361 -19.62 -15.54 3.29
N ARG A 362 -19.58 -16.80 3.77
CA ARG A 362 -18.34 -17.42 4.23
C ARG A 362 -17.50 -17.76 3.00
N ARG A 363 -16.20 -17.49 3.10
CA ARG A 363 -15.24 -17.66 2.00
C ARG A 363 -14.35 -18.85 2.28
N THR A 364 -14.28 -19.76 1.32
CA THR A 364 -13.35 -20.90 1.35
C THR A 364 -12.22 -20.63 0.37
N TYR A 365 -10.99 -20.95 0.79
CA TYR A 365 -9.78 -20.76 -0.02
C TYR A 365 -9.07 -22.09 -0.21
N ALA A 366 -8.33 -22.20 -1.30
CA ALA A 366 -7.41 -23.29 -1.58
C ALA A 366 -6.11 -22.72 -2.15
N ARG A 367 -5.06 -23.54 -2.19
CA ARG A 367 -3.74 -23.15 -2.68
C ARG A 367 -3.40 -23.93 -3.94
N ARG A 368 -2.94 -23.24 -4.99
CA ARG A 368 -2.36 -23.92 -6.15
C ARG A 368 -1.13 -24.70 -5.69
N PRO A 369 -0.96 -25.99 -6.04
CA PRO A 369 0.20 -26.79 -5.64
C PRO A 369 1.54 -26.14 -6.04
N LEU A 370 2.59 -26.46 -5.29
CA LEU A 370 3.98 -26.18 -5.68
C LEU A 370 4.49 -27.33 -6.56
N MET A 371 5.32 -27.07 -7.58
CA MET A 371 6.01 -28.17 -8.27
C MET A 371 6.90 -28.94 -7.28
N GLY A 372 6.53 -30.18 -6.99
CA GLY A 372 7.25 -31.06 -6.05
C GLY A 372 6.36 -31.61 -4.93
N ASP A 373 5.20 -30.99 -4.68
CA ASP A 373 4.16 -31.65 -3.89
C ASP A 373 3.56 -32.74 -4.79
N GLY A 374 3.80 -34.02 -4.45
CA GLY A 374 3.01 -35.13 -5.00
C GLY A 374 1.51 -34.85 -4.77
N PRO A 375 0.59 -35.53 -5.50
CA PRO A 375 -0.83 -35.23 -5.38
C PRO A 375 -1.26 -35.26 -3.92
N LEU A 376 -1.55 -34.09 -3.35
CA LEU A 376 -2.19 -33.95 -2.05
C LEU A 376 -3.50 -34.72 -2.14
N GLU A 377 -3.68 -35.73 -1.29
CA GLU A 377 -4.95 -36.44 -1.18
C GLU A 377 -6.06 -35.40 -1.00
N ALA A 378 -6.94 -35.35 -2.00
CA ALA A 378 -8.09 -34.48 -2.01
C ALA A 378 -9.05 -34.93 -0.90
N GLY A 379 -8.89 -34.35 0.29
CA GLY A 379 -9.88 -34.38 1.38
C GLY A 379 -11.07 -33.46 1.13
N VAL A 380 -11.42 -33.19 -0.13
CA VAL A 380 -12.61 -32.45 -0.53
C VAL A 380 -13.27 -33.23 -1.65
N GLU A 381 -14.37 -33.91 -1.34
CA GLU A 381 -15.21 -34.58 -2.32
C GLU A 381 -15.61 -33.59 -3.42
N VAL A 382 -15.02 -33.78 -4.60
CA VAL A 382 -15.43 -33.13 -5.84
C VAL A 382 -16.79 -33.72 -6.20
N VAL A 383 -17.88 -33.00 -5.90
CA VAL A 383 -19.21 -33.37 -6.37
C VAL A 383 -19.26 -33.11 -7.88
N HIS A 384 -19.12 -34.18 -8.66
CA HIS A 384 -19.36 -34.16 -10.11
C HIS A 384 -20.82 -33.80 -10.42
N PRO A 385 -21.10 -32.95 -11.44
CA PRO A 385 -22.46 -32.67 -11.87
C PRO A 385 -22.93 -33.79 -12.79
N GLY A 386 -23.78 -34.68 -12.30
CA GLY A 386 -24.56 -35.55 -13.17
C GLY A 386 -25.06 -36.81 -12.49
N VAL A 387 -26.25 -36.76 -11.90
CA VAL A 387 -27.34 -37.73 -12.10
C VAL A 387 -28.65 -37.01 -11.76
N VAL A 388 -29.54 -36.91 -12.76
CA VAL A 388 -30.94 -36.53 -12.58
C VAL A 388 -31.65 -37.72 -11.94
N HIS A 389 -32.18 -37.59 -10.73
CA HIS A 389 -33.27 -38.45 -10.25
C HIS A 389 -34.20 -37.71 -9.28
N GLU A 390 -35.44 -37.60 -9.77
CA GLU A 390 -36.73 -37.73 -9.08
C GLU A 390 -37.03 -36.92 -7.81
N HIS A 391 -38.03 -36.07 -8.01
CA HIS A 391 -38.80 -35.31 -7.05
C HIS A 391 -39.55 -36.25 -6.08
N ILE A 392 -39.21 -36.23 -4.79
CA ILE A 392 -40.02 -36.84 -3.73
C ILE A 392 -40.56 -35.70 -2.83
N PRO A 393 -41.89 -35.54 -2.70
CA PRO A 393 -42.48 -34.43 -1.96
C PRO A 393 -42.38 -34.66 -0.44
N SER A 394 -41.97 -33.63 0.31
CA SER A 394 -42.01 -33.64 1.78
C SER A 394 -43.45 -33.45 2.30
N PRO A 395 -43.87 -34.18 3.35
CA PRO A 395 -45.22 -34.09 3.89
C PRO A 395 -45.42 -32.83 4.74
N ALA A 396 -46.58 -32.21 4.54
CA ALA A 396 -47.05 -31.02 5.24
C ALA A 396 -47.05 -31.19 6.77
N LYS A 397 -46.32 -30.32 7.49
CA LYS A 397 -46.49 -30.13 8.93
C LYS A 397 -47.52 -29.03 9.19
N LYS A 398 -48.61 -29.43 9.83
CA LYS A 398 -49.70 -28.58 10.34
C LYS A 398 -49.15 -27.54 11.34
N VAL A 399 -49.43 -26.27 11.09
CA VAL A 399 -49.23 -25.16 12.04
C VAL A 399 -50.50 -25.01 12.89
N PRO A 400 -50.43 -24.97 14.23
CA PRO A 400 -51.60 -24.67 15.05
C PRO A 400 -51.97 -23.18 14.96
N ARG A 401 -53.25 -22.90 14.70
CA ARG A 401 -53.88 -21.57 14.80
C ARG A 401 -53.95 -21.14 16.27
N ILE A 402 -53.59 -19.90 16.57
CA ILE A 402 -53.95 -19.18 17.79
C ILE A 402 -54.95 -18.06 17.41
N PRO A 403 -56.00 -17.78 18.20
CA PRO A 403 -57.13 -16.95 17.77
C PRO A 403 -56.84 -15.44 17.84
N ALA A 404 -57.57 -14.69 17.02
CA ALA A 404 -57.58 -13.23 16.98
C ALA A 404 -58.40 -12.62 18.14
N THR A 405 -57.91 -11.50 18.68
CA THR A 405 -58.71 -10.54 19.46
C THR A 405 -58.27 -9.10 19.13
N THR A 406 -59.14 -8.40 18.41
CA THR A 406 -59.61 -7.00 18.51
C THR A 406 -58.71 -5.87 19.05
N GLU A 407 -58.52 -4.86 18.17
CA GLU A 407 -58.55 -3.39 18.34
C GLU A 407 -58.18 -2.73 19.68
N SER A 408 -57.20 -1.80 19.65
CA SER A 408 -57.47 -0.37 19.88
C SER A 408 -56.22 0.52 19.71
N GLU A 409 -56.42 1.60 18.96
CA GLU A 409 -55.81 2.94 19.06
C GLU A 409 -54.32 3.17 18.72
N GLY A 410 -54.15 4.09 17.77
CA GLY A 410 -52.86 4.51 17.23
C GLY A 410 -52.29 5.75 17.91
N VAL A 411 -50.98 5.92 17.70
CA VAL A 411 -50.29 7.19 17.88
C VAL A 411 -49.35 7.36 16.69
N THR A 412 -49.73 8.28 15.80
CA THR A 412 -48.88 8.87 14.77
C THR A 412 -47.80 9.73 15.42
N VAL A 413 -46.52 9.41 15.20
CA VAL A 413 -45.40 10.30 15.52
C VAL A 413 -44.93 10.97 14.24
N ALA A 414 -45.21 12.26 14.12
CA ALA A 414 -44.67 13.14 13.10
C ALA A 414 -43.27 13.60 13.53
N ILE A 415 -42.28 13.43 12.65
CA ILE A 415 -40.92 13.96 12.82
C ILE A 415 -40.85 15.29 12.06
N SER A 416 -40.69 16.40 12.79
CA SER A 416 -40.45 17.72 12.21
C SER A 416 -38.95 17.95 12.02
N ASN A 417 -38.55 18.36 10.81
CA ASN A 417 -37.21 18.88 10.53
C ASN A 417 -37.06 20.26 11.20
N GLY A 418 -36.09 20.37 12.12
CA GLY A 418 -35.64 21.65 12.67
C GLY A 418 -34.36 22.09 11.98
N GLU A 419 -34.37 23.30 11.43
CA GLU A 419 -33.18 24.06 11.03
C GLU A 419 -32.39 24.48 12.28
N HIS A 420 -31.07 24.25 12.26
CA HIS A 420 -30.04 25.14 12.83
C HIS A 420 -28.67 24.79 12.26
#